data_AF-A0A377C174-F1
#
_entry.id   AF-A0A377C174-F1
#
_cell.length_a   1.000
_cell.length_b   1.000
_cell.length_c   1.000
_cell.angle_alpha   90.00
_cell.angle_beta   90.00
_cell.angle_gamma   90.00
#
_symmetry.space_group_name_H-M   'P 1'
#
loop_
_entity.id
_entity.type
_entity.pdbx_description
1 polymer ?
#
loop_
_entity_poly.entity_id
_entity_poly.type
_entity_poly.pdbx_seq_one_letter_code
_entity_poly.pdbx_strand_id
1 'polypeptide(L)' 'MTVRVAINGFGRIGRNVVRALYESGRRAEITVVAINELADAAGMAHLLKYDTSHGRFAWEVRQERESTFCW' A
#
# COMPACT_ATOMS: atom_id res chain seq x y z
N MET A 1 -9.03 18.19 -7.40
CA MET A 1 -7.61 18.37 -7.04
C MET A 1 -7.24 17.20 -6.15
N THR A 2 -6.29 16.36 -6.55
CA THR A 2 -5.95 15.13 -5.83
C THR A 2 -4.79 15.37 -4.88
N VAL A 3 -4.93 14.97 -3.62
CA VAL A 3 -3.89 15.07 -2.59
C VAL A 3 -2.86 13.98 -2.83
N ARG A 4 -1.59 14.38 -2.96
CA ARG A 4 -0.46 13.46 -3.17
C ARG A 4 0.24 13.23 -1.85
N VAL A 5 0.35 11.97 -1.43
CA VAL A 5 0.89 11.60 -0.12
C VAL A 5 2.05 10.61 -0.28
N ALA A 6 3.11 10.80 0.50
CA ALA A 6 4.15 9.81 0.69
C ALA A 6 3.97 9.14 2.06
N ILE A 7 4.23 7.84 2.15
CA ILE A 7 4.19 7.09 3.41
C ILE A 7 5.63 6.81 3.84
N ASN A 8 6.01 7.24 5.05
CA ASN A 8 7.29 6.89 5.65
C ASN A 8 7.05 5.84 6.75
N GLY A 9 7.50 4.61 6.51
CA GLY A 9 7.22 3.43 7.31
C GLY A 9 5.99 2.66 6.81
N PHE A 10 6.23 1.52 6.17
CA PHE A 10 5.23 0.62 5.60
C PHE A 10 4.95 -0.62 6.48
N GLY A 11 4.96 -0.40 7.79
CA GLY A 11 4.51 -1.35 8.79
C GLY A 11 2.98 -1.53 8.81
N ARG A 12 2.44 -1.99 9.94
CA ARG A 12 1.00 -2.29 10.08
C ARG A 12 0.10 -1.10 9.71
N ILE A 13 0.41 0.10 10.21
CA ILE A 13 -0.40 1.29 9.96
C ILE A 13 -0.28 1.75 8.50
N GLY A 14 0.94 1.82 7.95
CA GLY A 14 1.14 2.22 6.55
C GLY A 14 0.38 1.32 5.56
N ARG A 15 0.42 0.00 5.76
CA ARG A 15 -0.34 -0.95 4.95
C ARG A 15 -1.84 -0.80 5.12
N ASN A 16 -2.33 -0.59 6.34
CA ASN A 16 -3.75 -0.39 6.59
C ASN A 16 -4.27 0.93 6.02
N VAL A 17 -3.43 1.98 5.95
CA VAL A 17 -3.77 3.24 5.27
C VAL A 17 -3.95 3.01 3.77
N VAL A 18 -3.02 2.30 3.12
CA VAL A 18 -3.17 1.93 1.70
C VAL A 18 -4.41 1.09 1.51
N ARG A 19 -4.64 0.09 2.36
CA ARG A 19 -5.83 -0.76 2.30
C ARG A 19 -7.12 0.07 2.41
N ALA A 20 -7.23 0.91 3.42
CA ALA A 20 -8.39 1.76 3.64
C ALA A 20 -8.63 2.72 2.47
N LEU A 21 -7.57 3.25 1.85
CA LEU A 21 -7.69 4.11 0.67
C LEU A 21 -8.34 3.39 -0.52
N TYR A 22 -7.99 2.11 -0.74
CA TYR A 22 -8.56 1.29 -1.81
C TYR A 22 -9.99 0.85 -1.47
N GLU A 23 -10.21 0.37 -0.24
CA GLU A 23 -11.51 -0.15 0.22
C GLU A 23 -12.57 0.94 0.38
N SER A 24 -12.18 2.18 0.71
CA SER A 24 -13.11 3.31 0.81
C SER A 24 -13.44 3.98 -0.53
N GLY A 25 -12.78 3.59 -1.62
CA GLY A 25 -13.00 4.19 -2.94
C GLY A 25 -12.42 5.61 -3.11
N ARG A 26 -11.65 6.11 -2.14
CA ARG A 26 -11.13 7.50 -2.10
C ARG A 26 -9.87 7.74 -2.94
N ARG A 27 -9.54 6.82 -3.84
CA ARG A 27 -8.35 6.88 -4.71
C ARG A 27 -8.35 8.11 -5.64
N ALA A 28 -9.53 8.65 -5.97
CA ALA A 28 -9.65 9.88 -6.77
C ALA A 28 -9.25 11.14 -5.98
N GLU A 29 -9.42 11.11 -4.66
CA GLU A 29 -9.12 12.23 -3.75
C GLU A 29 -7.68 12.18 -3.25
N ILE A 30 -7.15 10.98 -2.98
CA ILE A 30 -5.83 10.76 -2.39
C ILE A 30 -5.05 9.75 -3.22
N THR A 31 -3.82 10.11 -3.58
CA THR A 31 -2.89 9.23 -4.29
C THR A 31 -1.61 9.06 -3.49
N VAL A 32 -1.27 7.80 -3.19
CA VAL A 32 0.03 7.45 -2.59
C VAL A 32 1.06 7.43 -3.70
N VAL A 33 2.03 8.34 -3.64
CA VAL A 33 3.04 8.53 -4.70
C VAL A 33 4.38 7.90 -4.40
N ALA A 34 4.67 7.65 -3.11
CA ALA A 34 5.91 7.04 -2.67
C ALA A 34 5.71 6.36 -1.32
N ILE A 35 6.48 5.30 -1.10
CA ILE A 35 6.57 4.59 0.18
C ILE A 35 8.06 4.45 0.49
N ASN A 36 8.47 4.96 1.65
CA ASN A 36 9.81 4.78 2.18
C ASN A 36 9.78 3.71 3.28
N GLU A 37 10.51 2.62 3.09
CA GLU A 37 10.60 1.50 4.03
C GLU A 37 12.01 0.89 3.98
N LEU A 38 12.50 0.43 5.14
CA LEU A 38 13.81 -0.21 5.28
C LEU A 38 13.73 -1.71 4.95
N ALA A 39 12.57 -2.33 5.17
CA ALA A 39 12.33 -3.72 4.84
C ALA A 39 12.21 -3.94 3.33
N ASP A 40 12.54 -5.16 2.89
CA ASP A 40 12.48 -5.56 1.49
C ASP A 40 11.07 -5.39 0.88
N ALA A 41 11.04 -4.83 -0.33
CA ALA A 41 9.81 -4.50 -1.05
C ALA A 41 8.96 -5.74 -1.36
N ALA A 42 9.57 -6.89 -1.67
CA ALA A 42 8.84 -8.12 -1.95
C ALA A 42 8.11 -8.63 -0.69
N GLY A 43 8.81 -8.59 0.46
CA GLY A 43 8.22 -8.89 1.75
C GLY A 43 7.05 -7.95 2.08
N MET A 44 7.20 -6.65 1.84
CA MET A 44 6.14 -5.68 2.06
C MET A 44 4.92 -5.87 1.14
N ALA A 45 5.15 -6.17 -0.13
CA ALA A 45 4.09 -6.52 -1.07
C ALA A 45 3.31 -7.76 -0.61
N HIS A 46 4.02 -8.78 -0.12
CA HIS A 46 3.41 -9.98 0.44
C HIS A 46 2.55 -9.66 1.67
N LEU A 47 3.08 -8.89 2.63
CA LEU A 47 2.34 -8.49 3.84
C LEU A 47 1.18 -7.54 3.56
N LEU A 48 1.20 -6.80 2.47
CA LEU A 48 0.06 -6.01 2.03
C LEU A 48 -1.04 -6.91 1.46
N LYS A 49 -0.66 -7.89 0.64
CA LYS A 49 -1.60 -8.84 0.03
C LYS A 49 -2.25 -9.77 1.07
N TYR A 50 -1.49 -10.19 2.07
CA TYR A 50 -1.91 -11.14 3.08
C TYR A 50 -1.76 -10.54 4.48
N ASP A 51 -2.89 -10.12 5.08
CA ASP A 51 -2.95 -9.63 6.45
C ASP A 51 -3.74 -10.62 7.32
N THR A 52 -3.21 -11.01 8.48
CA THR A 52 -3.89 -11.97 9.37
C THR A 52 -5.16 -11.39 10.00
N SER A 53 -5.21 -10.08 10.24
CA SER A 53 -6.34 -9.43 10.92
C SER A 53 -7.44 -9.02 9.93
N HIS A 54 -7.06 -8.51 8.75
CA HIS A 54 -8.00 -7.99 7.73
C HIS A 54 -8.15 -8.92 6.51
N GLY A 55 -7.50 -10.08 6.53
CA GLY A 55 -7.55 -11.05 5.45
C GLY A 55 -6.82 -10.58 4.18
N ARG A 56 -7.21 -11.18 3.06
CA ARG A 56 -6.57 -10.95 1.76
C ARG A 56 -6.99 -9.60 1.18
N PHE A 57 -6.02 -8.81 0.72
CA PHE A 57 -6.29 -7.57 0.01
C PHE A 57 -6.87 -7.88 -1.37
N ALA A 58 -7.99 -7.25 -1.72
CA ALA A 58 -8.75 -7.60 -2.92
C ALA A 58 -8.04 -7.22 -4.24
N TRP A 59 -7.28 -6.13 -4.23
CA TRP A 59 -6.58 -5.59 -5.41
C TRP A 59 -5.28 -6.32 -5.71
N GLU A 60 -4.80 -6.17 -6.96
CA GLU A 60 -3.55 -6.77 -7.37
C GLU A 60 -2.39 -6.04 -6.69
N VAL A 61 -1.43 -6.81 -6.18
CA VAL A 61 -0.20 -6.27 -5.61
C VAL A 61 0.92 -6.83 -6.44
N ARG A 62 1.62 -5.96 -7.15
CA ARG A 62 2.76 -6.34 -7.98
C ARG A 62 3.96 -5.47 -7.63
N GLN A 63 5.09 -6.13 -7.41
CA GLN A 63 6.36 -5.46 -7.30
C GLN A 63 6.96 -5.31 -8.69
N GLU A 64 7.40 -4.10 -9.04
CA GLU A 64 8.13 -3.84 -10.27
C GLU A 64 9.46 -3.14 -9.88
N ARG A 65 10.56 -3.89 -9.91
CA ARG A 65 11.88 -3.48 -9.38
C ARG A 65 11.83 -3.15 -7.88
N GLU A 66 12.70 -2.26 -7.39
CA GLU A 66 12.73 -1.80 -5.98
C GLU A 66 11.52 -0.91 -5.60
N SER A 67 10.44 -0.93 -6.39
CA SER A 67 9.21 -0.17 -6.19
C SER A 67 8.00 -1.10 -6.17
N THR A 68 7.13 -0.93 -5.18
CA THR A 68 5.88 -1.69 -5.06
C THR A 68 4.71 -0.84 -5.55
N PHE A 69 3.95 -1.35 -6.52
CA PHE A 69 2.71 -0.73 -6.99
C PHE A 69 1.50 -1.59 -6.60
N CYS A 70 0.44 -0.93 -6.11
CA CYS A 70 -0.90 -1.53 -6.05
C CYS A 70 -1.66 -1.10 -7.29
N TRP A 71 -2.32 -2.04 -7.97
CA TRP A 71 -3.24 -1.79 -9.06
C TRP A 71 -4.61 -2.41 -8.73
#